data_AF-A0A2N7WE27-F1
#
_entry.id   AF-A0A2N7WE27-F1
#
_cell.length_a   1.000
_cell.length_b   1.000
_cell.length_c   1.000
_cell.angle_alpha   90.00
_cell.angle_beta   90.00
_cell.angle_gamma   90.00
#
_symmetry.space_group_name_H-M   'P 1'
#
loop_
_entity.id
_entity.type
_entity.pdbx_description
1 polymer ?
#
loop_
_entity_poly.entity_id
_entity_poly.type
_entity_poly.pdbx_seq_one_letter_code
_entity_poly.pdbx_strand_id
1 'polypeptide(L)'
;MNLVVQSPEPFAAAHVKPLVALARGAQAHTIDGHALRIADADPRQRLDIESYCSTHALDYAFVEPGRTLRDFGLVAMDMDSTLITIECIDEIADFCGLKAEVSAITEASMRGEIKNFNESLTARVALLKGLDASALEHVFTERLRLSPGAQTMLAGAKAAGLSTLLVSGGFTFFTERLKAQLGLDFACANTLEIVDGKLTGKVTGEIVNASVKARTVRETCARLGIPTSRAIALGDGSNDLEMMAEVGLSVAFRAKPVVRAAASVAFNHVGLDGLLRLF
;
A
#
# COMPACT_ATOMS: atom_id res chain seq x y z
N MET A 1 9.58 23.79 2.55
CA MET A 1 8.44 22.83 2.70
C MET A 1 8.31 22.52 4.18
N ASN A 2 7.22 21.89 4.63
CA ASN A 2 7.19 21.30 5.97
C ASN A 2 7.85 19.92 5.91
N LEU A 3 8.71 19.61 6.88
CA LEU A 3 9.20 18.25 7.10
C LEU A 3 8.36 17.60 8.19
N VAL A 4 7.70 16.50 7.88
CA VAL A 4 7.03 15.64 8.88
C VAL A 4 7.94 14.46 9.16
N VAL A 5 8.22 14.18 10.42
CA VAL A 5 8.97 13.01 10.89
C VAL A 5 8.09 12.21 11.82
N GLN A 6 8.06 10.89 11.64
CA GLN A 6 7.15 9.99 12.34
C GLN A 6 7.95 8.83 12.96
N SER A 7 7.48 8.34 14.10
CA SER A 7 8.07 7.23 14.84
C SER A 7 7.03 6.17 15.16
N PRO A 8 7.36 4.87 15.05
CA PRO A 8 6.48 3.80 15.53
C PRO A 8 6.31 3.82 17.06
N GLU A 9 7.29 4.38 17.78
CA GLU A 9 7.29 4.54 19.24
C GLU A 9 6.98 6.00 19.63
N PRO A 10 6.67 6.29 20.92
CA PRO A 10 6.54 7.66 21.38
C PRO A 10 7.76 8.51 20.99
N PHE A 11 7.52 9.65 20.35
CA PHE A 11 8.55 10.45 19.71
C PHE A 11 9.53 11.01 20.75
N ALA A 12 10.77 10.51 20.72
CA ALA A 12 11.77 10.90 21.71
C ALA A 12 12.26 12.34 21.51
N ALA A 13 12.26 13.13 22.58
CA ALA A 13 12.72 14.53 22.57
C ALA A 13 14.18 14.68 22.08
N ALA A 14 14.99 13.63 22.22
CA ALA A 14 16.37 13.57 21.73
C ALA A 14 16.49 13.75 20.20
N HIS A 15 15.44 13.43 19.43
CA HIS A 15 15.44 13.58 17.97
C HIS A 15 15.18 15.02 17.51
N VAL A 16 14.50 15.85 18.32
CA VAL A 16 13.99 17.16 17.89
C VAL A 16 15.11 18.09 17.46
N LYS A 17 16.12 18.31 18.32
CA LYS A 17 17.21 19.26 18.03
C LYS A 17 18.07 18.82 16.84
N PRO A 18 18.51 17.55 16.71
CA PRO A 18 19.22 17.08 15.51
C PRO A 18 18.39 17.26 14.23
N LEU A 19 17.11 16.88 14.24
CA LEU A 19 16.25 16.97 13.05
C LEU A 19 16.04 18.42 12.61
N VAL A 20 15.81 19.36 13.53
CA VAL A 20 15.68 20.78 13.19
C VAL A 20 16.96 21.32 12.54
N ALA A 21 18.12 20.98 13.12
CA ALA A 21 19.41 21.39 12.58
C ALA A 21 19.66 20.81 11.17
N LEU A 22 19.43 19.50 10.98
CA LEU A 22 19.59 18.83 9.69
C LEU A 22 18.62 19.37 8.64
N ALA A 23 17.36 19.61 9.02
CA ALA A 23 16.34 20.13 8.12
C ALA A 23 16.56 21.59 7.72
N ARG A 24 17.43 22.31 8.43
CA ARG A 24 17.58 23.78 8.36
C ARG A 24 16.23 24.50 8.48
N GLY A 25 15.33 23.93 9.29
CA GLY A 25 13.98 24.45 9.49
C GLY A 25 13.93 25.51 10.57
N ALA A 26 12.83 26.27 10.60
CA ALA A 26 12.63 27.36 11.54
C ALA A 26 12.18 26.86 12.92
N GLN A 27 11.09 26.08 12.96
CA GLN A 27 10.43 25.70 14.21
C GLN A 27 9.84 24.30 14.14
N ALA A 28 9.91 23.57 15.26
CA ALA A 28 9.33 22.24 15.40
C ALA A 28 8.04 22.27 16.22
N HIS A 29 7.03 21.56 15.75
CA HIS A 29 5.71 21.45 16.36
C HIS A 29 5.35 19.97 16.47
N THR A 30 4.96 19.52 17.66
CA THR A 30 4.41 18.17 17.85
C THR A 30 3.05 18.07 17.14
N ILE A 31 2.88 17.05 16.30
CA ILE A 31 1.60 16.71 15.69
C ILE A 31 0.79 15.87 16.69
N ASP A 32 1.40 14.78 17.15
CA ASP A 32 0.88 13.90 18.20
C ASP A 32 2.06 13.22 18.94
N GLY A 33 1.78 12.24 19.79
CA GLY A 33 2.81 11.50 20.52
C GLY A 33 3.82 10.74 19.64
N HIS A 34 3.58 10.61 18.33
CA HIS A 34 4.37 9.80 17.40
C HIS A 34 4.94 10.61 16.22
N ALA A 35 4.62 11.90 16.09
CA ALA A 35 5.09 12.71 14.97
C ALA A 35 5.40 14.17 15.32
N LEU A 36 6.37 14.70 14.56
CA LEU A 36 6.87 16.06 14.64
C LEU A 36 6.79 16.71 13.26
N ARG A 37 6.39 17.99 13.22
CA ARG A 37 6.45 18.84 12.02
C ARG A 37 7.52 19.91 12.22
N ILE A 38 8.42 20.05 11.27
CA ILE A 38 9.41 21.12 11.21
C ILE A 38 9.04 22.06 10.06
N ALA A 39 8.72 23.31 10.38
CA ALA A 39 8.37 24.34 9.43
C ALA A 39 9.60 24.86 8.66
N ASP A 40 9.38 25.31 7.43
CA ASP A 40 10.39 25.91 6.55
C ASP A 40 11.66 25.07 6.35
N ALA A 41 11.51 23.74 6.36
CA ALA A 41 12.59 22.81 6.09
C ALA A 41 13.05 22.90 4.62
N ASP A 42 14.37 22.75 4.41
CA ASP A 42 15.05 22.77 3.11
C ASP A 42 15.04 21.37 2.47
N PRO A 43 14.28 21.13 1.37
CA PRO A 43 14.21 19.83 0.72
C PRO A 43 15.57 19.34 0.17
N ARG A 44 16.55 20.23 0.00
CA ARG A 44 17.92 19.85 -0.41
C ARG A 44 18.65 19.04 0.66
N GLN A 45 18.14 18.99 1.89
CA GLN A 45 18.68 18.18 3.00
C GLN A 45 18.10 16.76 3.04
N ARG A 46 17.35 16.34 2.00
CA ARG A 46 16.69 15.02 1.95
C ARG A 46 17.63 13.86 2.29
N LEU A 47 18.85 13.83 1.73
CA LEU A 47 19.79 12.72 1.96
C LEU A 47 20.24 12.62 3.43
N ASP A 48 20.51 13.76 4.07
CA ASP A 48 20.93 13.79 5.47
C ASP A 48 19.77 13.40 6.41
N ILE A 49 18.55 13.87 6.10
CA ILE A 49 17.33 13.49 6.82
C ILE A 49 17.04 12.00 6.65
N GLU A 50 17.16 11.47 5.44
CA GLU A 50 16.97 10.04 5.15
C GLU A 50 17.98 9.19 5.92
N SER A 51 19.25 9.55 5.90
CA SER A 51 20.30 8.85 6.66
C SER A 51 20.01 8.85 8.17
N TYR A 52 19.59 10.00 8.72
CA TYR A 52 19.22 10.10 10.14
C TYR A 52 17.99 9.23 10.45
N CYS A 53 16.92 9.37 9.67
CA CYS A 53 15.67 8.65 9.90
C CYS A 53 15.86 7.14 9.79
N SER A 54 16.60 6.67 8.78
CA SER A 54 16.92 5.25 8.63
C SER A 54 17.76 4.70 9.79
N THR A 55 18.67 5.50 10.36
CA THR A 55 19.50 5.08 11.51
C THR A 55 18.66 4.93 12.79
N HIS A 56 17.58 5.71 12.91
CA HIS A 56 16.75 5.80 14.11
C HIS A 56 15.37 5.14 13.96
N ALA A 57 15.14 4.36 12.90
CA ALA A 57 13.85 3.74 12.59
C ALA A 57 12.68 4.74 12.58
N LEU A 58 12.90 5.90 11.96
CA LEU A 58 11.91 6.95 11.74
C LEU A 58 11.53 6.98 10.25
N ASP A 59 10.31 7.42 9.97
CA ASP A 59 9.87 7.76 8.61
C ASP A 59 9.75 9.27 8.46
N TYR A 60 9.87 9.79 7.23
CA TYR A 60 9.78 11.22 6.97
C TYR A 60 9.08 11.53 5.66
N ALA A 61 8.56 12.75 5.56
CA ALA A 61 7.99 13.29 4.33
C ALA A 61 8.18 14.81 4.26
N PHE A 62 8.49 15.33 3.08
CA PHE A 62 8.36 16.75 2.80
C PHE A 62 6.98 17.01 2.23
N VAL A 63 6.20 17.86 2.90
CA VAL A 63 4.83 18.20 2.52
C VAL A 63 4.70 19.70 2.29
N GLU A 64 3.82 20.08 1.36
CA GLU A 64 3.52 21.49 1.09
C GLU A 64 2.82 22.12 2.29
N PRO A 65 3.24 23.31 2.75
CA PRO A 65 2.57 24.01 3.84
C PRO A 65 1.09 24.26 3.51
N GLY A 66 0.22 24.02 4.50
CA GLY A 66 -1.22 24.25 4.37
C GLY A 66 -2.00 23.18 3.59
N ARG A 67 -1.32 22.20 2.98
CA ARG A 67 -1.99 21.04 2.37
C ARG A 67 -2.63 20.19 3.46
N THR A 68 -3.84 19.71 3.20
CA THR A 68 -4.63 18.90 4.13
C THR A 68 -5.11 17.62 3.44
N LEU A 69 -5.56 16.64 4.24
CA LEU A 69 -6.14 15.42 3.67
C LEU A 69 -7.37 15.72 2.79
N ARG A 70 -8.15 16.78 3.10
CA ARG A 70 -9.35 17.19 2.34
C ARG A 70 -9.05 17.69 0.93
N ASP A 71 -7.79 17.99 0.63
CA ASP A 71 -7.38 18.35 -0.72
C ASP A 71 -7.41 17.14 -1.68
N PHE A 72 -7.45 15.93 -1.14
CA PHE A 72 -7.61 14.69 -1.88
C PHE A 72 -9.07 14.22 -1.89
N GLY A 73 -9.47 13.47 -2.92
CA GLY A 73 -10.81 12.89 -3.05
C GLY A 73 -10.83 11.37 -3.12
N LEU A 74 -9.67 10.72 -3.28
CA LEU A 74 -9.55 9.26 -3.37
C LEU A 74 -8.30 8.78 -2.64
N VAL A 75 -8.44 7.68 -1.89
CA VAL A 75 -7.32 6.84 -1.45
C VAL A 75 -7.44 5.47 -2.09
N ALA A 76 -6.50 5.14 -2.96
CA ALA A 76 -6.34 3.85 -3.61
C ALA A 76 -5.26 3.03 -2.90
N MET A 77 -5.52 1.75 -2.66
CA MET A 77 -4.62 0.88 -1.90
C MET A 77 -4.46 -0.46 -2.62
N ASP A 78 -3.24 -0.99 -2.66
CA ASP A 78 -3.08 -2.43 -2.85
C ASP A 78 -3.61 -3.21 -1.63
N MET A 79 -3.93 -4.48 -1.86
CA MET A 79 -4.39 -5.40 -0.83
C MET A 79 -3.23 -6.13 -0.17
N ASP A 80 -2.66 -7.12 -0.86
CA ASP A 80 -1.59 -7.98 -0.35
C ASP A 80 -0.38 -7.13 0.04
N SER A 81 0.27 -7.47 1.16
CA SER A 81 1.40 -6.75 1.77
C SER A 81 1.24 -5.23 2.00
N THR A 82 0.05 -4.67 1.74
CA THR A 82 -0.27 -3.25 1.89
C THR A 82 -1.44 -3.06 2.86
N LEU A 83 -2.69 -3.27 2.43
CA LEU A 83 -3.85 -3.17 3.33
C LEU A 83 -3.91 -4.35 4.31
N ILE A 84 -3.43 -5.52 3.88
CA ILE A 84 -3.31 -6.73 4.70
C ILE A 84 -1.85 -7.18 4.78
N THR A 85 -1.51 -7.98 5.79
CA THR A 85 -0.13 -8.35 6.10
C THR A 85 0.36 -9.63 5.40
N ILE A 86 -0.44 -10.21 4.51
CA ILE A 86 -0.17 -11.50 3.87
C ILE A 86 -0.17 -11.36 2.35
N GLU A 87 0.41 -12.36 1.69
CA GLU A 87 0.21 -12.63 0.27
C GLU A 87 -0.86 -13.72 0.13
N CYS A 88 -2.08 -13.37 -0.27
CA CYS A 88 -3.19 -14.32 -0.30
C CYS A 88 -2.88 -15.60 -1.09
N ILE A 89 -2.17 -15.50 -2.21
CA ILE A 89 -1.85 -16.67 -3.05
C ILE A 89 -0.91 -17.67 -2.37
N ASP A 90 0.09 -17.18 -1.63
CA ASP A 90 1.04 -18.01 -0.90
C ASP A 90 0.34 -18.72 0.27
N GLU A 91 -0.60 -18.03 0.92
CA GLU A 91 -1.38 -18.60 2.02
C GLU A 91 -2.39 -19.64 1.54
N ILE A 92 -2.97 -19.49 0.33
CA ILE A 92 -3.80 -20.53 -0.29
C ILE A 92 -2.96 -21.76 -0.63
N ALA A 93 -1.77 -21.55 -1.20
CA ALA A 93 -0.86 -22.63 -1.60
C ALA A 93 -0.38 -23.45 -0.40
N ASP A 94 -0.24 -22.83 0.77
CA ASP A 94 0.13 -23.51 2.01
C ASP A 94 -0.89 -24.57 2.44
N PHE A 95 -2.20 -24.34 2.20
CA PHE A 95 -3.25 -25.32 2.51
C PHE A 95 -3.16 -26.61 1.68
N CYS A 96 -2.49 -26.61 0.54
CA CYS A 96 -2.19 -27.82 -0.23
C CYS A 96 -0.73 -28.28 -0.15
N GLY A 97 0.07 -27.68 0.75
CA GLY A 97 1.49 -28.00 0.87
C GLY A 97 2.33 -27.56 -0.33
N LEU A 98 1.81 -26.65 -1.16
CA LEU A 98 2.46 -26.13 -2.38
C LEU A 98 3.09 -24.74 -2.18
N LYS A 99 3.26 -24.31 -0.92
CA LYS A 99 3.83 -22.99 -0.61
C LYS A 99 5.21 -22.81 -1.23
N ALA A 100 6.06 -23.84 -1.16
CA ALA A 100 7.42 -23.78 -1.71
C ALA A 100 7.42 -23.56 -3.23
N GLU A 101 6.55 -24.25 -3.95
CA GLU A 101 6.41 -24.17 -5.41
C GLU A 101 5.89 -22.81 -5.85
N VAL A 102 4.87 -22.29 -5.16
CA VAL A 102 4.31 -20.96 -5.45
C VAL A 102 5.31 -19.85 -5.11
N SER A 103 5.95 -19.92 -3.94
CA SER A 103 6.97 -18.94 -3.54
C SER A 103 8.17 -18.94 -4.49
N ALA A 104 8.60 -20.10 -5.02
CA ALA A 104 9.68 -20.15 -6.01
C ALA A 104 9.35 -19.37 -7.29
N ILE A 105 8.10 -19.41 -7.77
CA ILE A 105 7.65 -18.63 -8.93
C ILE A 105 7.57 -17.13 -8.57
N THR A 106 7.08 -16.80 -7.37
CA THR A 106 7.05 -15.41 -6.86
C THR A 106 8.45 -14.83 -6.81
N GLU A 107 9.42 -15.55 -6.25
CA GLU A 107 10.81 -15.13 -6.16
C GLU A 107 11.47 -15.00 -7.54
N ALA A 108 11.22 -15.93 -8.46
CA ALA A 108 11.71 -15.83 -9.84
C ALA A 108 11.18 -14.56 -10.54
N SER A 109 9.93 -14.20 -10.28
CA SER A 109 9.34 -12.94 -10.77
C SER A 109 10.03 -11.72 -10.15
N MET A 110 10.33 -11.77 -8.85
CA MET A 110 11.05 -10.70 -8.16
C MET A 110 12.51 -10.55 -8.62
N ARG A 111 13.18 -11.64 -9.03
CA ARG A 111 14.51 -11.62 -9.64
C ARG A 111 14.51 -11.17 -11.10
N GLY A 112 13.33 -10.94 -11.69
CA GLY A 112 13.18 -10.54 -13.09
C GLY A 112 13.38 -11.69 -14.09
N GLU A 113 13.38 -12.94 -13.62
CA GLU A 113 13.39 -14.15 -14.47
C GLU A 113 12.04 -14.30 -15.17
N ILE A 114 10.94 -14.00 -14.45
CA ILE A 114 9.60 -13.85 -15.03
C ILE A 114 9.26 -12.36 -15.09
N LYS A 115 9.41 -11.77 -16.27
CA LYS A 115 9.20 -10.32 -16.47
C LYS A 115 7.72 -9.93 -16.56
N ASN A 116 6.85 -10.88 -16.91
CA ASN A 116 5.44 -10.63 -17.15
C ASN A 116 4.61 -11.06 -15.93
N PHE A 117 3.97 -10.10 -15.27
CA PHE A 117 3.09 -10.35 -14.13
C PHE A 117 1.97 -11.35 -14.46
N ASN A 118 1.39 -11.26 -15.66
CA ASN A 118 0.28 -12.14 -16.06
C ASN A 118 0.75 -13.59 -16.18
N GLU A 119 1.95 -13.82 -16.71
CA GLU A 119 2.56 -15.16 -16.79
C GLU A 119 2.86 -15.71 -15.39
N SER A 120 3.47 -14.90 -14.53
CA SER A 120 3.74 -15.25 -13.13
C SER A 120 2.47 -15.61 -12.37
N LEU A 121 1.42 -14.79 -12.47
CA LEU A 121 0.14 -15.06 -11.83
C LEU A 121 -0.50 -16.33 -12.38
N THR A 122 -0.54 -16.50 -13.70
CA THR A 122 -1.13 -17.69 -14.34
C THR A 122 -0.42 -18.96 -13.90
N ALA A 123 0.92 -18.95 -13.82
CA ALA A 123 1.71 -20.09 -13.38
C ALA A 123 1.43 -20.44 -11.90
N ARG A 124 1.37 -19.43 -11.02
CA ARG A 124 1.05 -19.66 -9.59
C ARG A 124 -0.37 -20.16 -9.39
N VAL A 125 -1.35 -19.58 -10.08
CA VAL A 125 -2.75 -20.03 -9.97
C VAL A 125 -2.94 -21.44 -10.54
N ALA A 126 -2.21 -21.82 -11.58
CA ALA A 126 -2.28 -23.17 -12.15
C ALA A 126 -1.91 -24.26 -11.13
N LEU A 127 -1.00 -23.98 -10.19
CA LEU A 127 -0.64 -24.89 -9.10
C LEU A 127 -1.78 -25.14 -8.11
N LEU A 128 -2.75 -24.23 -8.03
CA LEU A 128 -3.88 -24.33 -7.11
C LEU A 128 -5.03 -25.20 -7.66
N LYS A 129 -4.87 -25.77 -8.86
CA LYS A 129 -5.91 -26.57 -9.52
C LYS A 129 -6.33 -27.77 -8.67
N GLY A 130 -7.64 -27.90 -8.47
CA GLY A 130 -8.27 -29.01 -7.74
C GLY A 130 -8.42 -28.76 -6.24
N LEU A 131 -7.86 -27.67 -5.71
CA LEU A 131 -8.04 -27.27 -4.32
C LEU A 131 -9.51 -26.90 -4.07
N ASP A 132 -10.01 -27.26 -2.89
CA ASP A 132 -11.35 -26.90 -2.45
C ASP A 132 -11.45 -25.39 -2.21
N ALA A 133 -12.52 -24.76 -2.70
CA ALA A 133 -12.72 -23.32 -2.57
C ALA A 133 -12.87 -22.85 -1.11
N SER A 134 -13.21 -23.76 -0.17
CA SER A 134 -13.21 -23.48 1.26
C SER A 134 -11.85 -23.03 1.78
N ALA A 135 -10.74 -23.39 1.12
CA ALA A 135 -9.40 -22.90 1.47
C ALA A 135 -9.33 -21.37 1.44
N LEU A 136 -10.07 -20.71 0.54
CA LEU A 136 -10.13 -19.24 0.48
C LEU A 136 -10.75 -18.66 1.76
N GLU A 137 -11.80 -19.31 2.29
CA GLU A 137 -12.43 -18.90 3.54
C GLU A 137 -11.49 -19.11 4.72
N HIS A 138 -10.79 -20.25 4.79
CA HIS A 138 -9.80 -20.50 5.83
C HIS A 138 -8.67 -19.45 5.84
N VAL A 139 -8.14 -19.07 4.68
CA VAL A 139 -7.15 -17.98 4.59
C VAL A 139 -7.74 -16.67 5.11
N PHE A 140 -8.97 -16.34 4.72
CA PHE A 140 -9.65 -15.11 5.14
C PHE A 140 -9.89 -15.06 6.65
N THR A 141 -10.38 -16.14 7.25
CA THR A 141 -10.77 -16.15 8.68
C THR A 141 -9.59 -16.38 9.61
N GLU A 142 -8.61 -17.19 9.22
CA GLU A 142 -7.56 -17.65 10.12
C GLU A 142 -6.29 -16.80 9.99
N ARG A 143 -5.92 -16.44 8.76
CA ARG A 143 -4.58 -15.88 8.46
C ARG A 143 -4.57 -14.40 8.14
N LEU A 144 -5.60 -13.90 7.48
CA LEU A 144 -5.68 -12.49 7.08
C LEU A 144 -5.68 -11.58 8.31
N ARG A 145 -4.78 -10.60 8.33
CA ARG A 145 -4.76 -9.50 9.30
C ARG A 145 -4.59 -8.19 8.55
N LEU A 146 -5.25 -7.15 9.03
CA LEU A 146 -5.05 -5.80 8.51
C LEU A 146 -3.67 -5.30 8.90
N SER A 147 -3.06 -4.52 8.01
CA SER A 147 -1.81 -3.84 8.32
C SER A 147 -1.99 -2.84 9.47
N PRO A 148 -0.94 -2.60 10.29
CA PRO A 148 -0.99 -1.63 11.38
C PRO A 148 -1.51 -0.28 10.88
N GLY A 149 -2.45 0.31 11.62
CA GLY A 149 -3.02 1.61 11.28
C GLY A 149 -4.06 1.62 10.15
N ALA A 150 -4.33 0.50 9.47
CA ALA A 150 -5.27 0.44 8.35
C ALA A 150 -6.65 1.02 8.68
N GLN A 151 -7.27 0.55 9.77
CA GLN A 151 -8.61 1.00 10.18
C GLN A 151 -8.62 2.49 10.54
N THR A 152 -7.59 2.96 11.25
CA THR A 152 -7.45 4.38 11.61
C THR A 152 -7.29 5.25 10.37
N MET A 153 -6.44 4.85 9.42
CA MET A 153 -6.27 5.54 8.14
C MET A 153 -7.59 5.64 7.38
N LEU A 154 -8.31 4.52 7.23
CA LEU A 154 -9.60 4.49 6.53
C LEU A 154 -10.65 5.38 7.20
N ALA A 155 -10.73 5.35 8.53
CA ALA A 155 -11.62 6.21 9.30
C ALA A 155 -11.27 7.70 9.09
N GLY A 156 -9.99 8.05 9.10
CA GLY A 156 -9.51 9.42 8.85
C GLY A 156 -9.78 9.88 7.42
N ALA A 157 -9.54 9.03 6.42
CA ALA A 157 -9.86 9.30 5.02
C ALA A 157 -11.35 9.57 4.82
N LYS A 158 -12.21 8.72 5.39
CA LYS A 158 -13.66 8.89 5.35
C LYS A 158 -14.12 10.18 6.04
N ALA A 159 -13.55 10.51 7.21
CA ALA A 159 -13.86 11.75 7.93
C ALA A 159 -13.43 13.01 7.16
N ALA A 160 -12.38 12.91 6.35
CA ALA A 160 -11.94 13.96 5.44
C ALA A 160 -12.77 14.03 4.14
N GLY A 161 -13.61 13.02 3.86
CA GLY A 161 -14.50 12.97 2.69
C GLY A 161 -13.90 12.28 1.47
N LEU A 162 -12.84 11.49 1.64
CA LEU A 162 -12.25 10.72 0.54
C LEU A 162 -13.06 9.46 0.30
N SER A 163 -13.21 9.09 -0.97
CA SER A 163 -13.59 7.74 -1.35
C SER A 163 -12.40 6.79 -1.22
N THR A 164 -12.69 5.50 -1.11
CA THR A 164 -11.73 4.42 -0.91
C THR A 164 -11.78 3.41 -2.06
N LEU A 165 -10.62 3.04 -2.58
CA LEU A 165 -10.48 2.04 -3.64
C LEU A 165 -9.47 0.98 -3.21
N LEU A 166 -9.88 -0.29 -3.23
CA LEU A 166 -8.99 -1.43 -3.12
C LEU A 166 -8.70 -1.98 -4.51
N VAL A 167 -7.45 -1.96 -4.96
CA VAL A 167 -7.08 -2.39 -6.32
C VAL A 167 -5.90 -3.35 -6.27
N SER A 168 -6.15 -4.62 -6.57
CA SER A 168 -5.21 -5.69 -6.26
C SER A 168 -4.99 -6.67 -7.40
N GLY A 169 -3.75 -7.17 -7.48
CA GLY A 169 -3.41 -8.36 -8.27
C GLY A 169 -3.83 -9.68 -7.60
N GLY A 170 -4.36 -9.63 -6.37
CA GLY A 170 -4.98 -10.75 -5.68
C GLY A 170 -6.38 -11.04 -6.19
N PHE A 171 -7.27 -11.56 -5.33
CA PHE A 171 -8.53 -12.15 -5.78
C PHE A 171 -9.81 -11.46 -5.27
N THR A 172 -10.86 -11.47 -6.09
CA THR A 172 -12.19 -10.88 -5.79
C THR A 172 -12.82 -11.44 -4.53
N PHE A 173 -12.59 -12.72 -4.23
CA PHE A 173 -13.04 -13.35 -2.99
C PHE A 173 -12.64 -12.56 -1.73
N PHE A 174 -11.38 -12.08 -1.67
CA PHE A 174 -10.84 -11.35 -0.53
C PHE A 174 -11.21 -9.88 -0.59
N THR A 175 -11.04 -9.25 -1.76
CA THR A 175 -11.30 -7.81 -1.92
C THR A 175 -12.77 -7.45 -1.69
N GLU A 176 -13.74 -8.26 -2.13
CA GLU A 176 -15.16 -7.98 -1.88
C GLU A 176 -15.54 -8.17 -0.40
N ARG A 177 -14.96 -9.16 0.29
CA ARG A 177 -15.15 -9.33 1.74
C ARG A 177 -14.54 -8.18 2.53
N LEU A 178 -13.31 -7.77 2.20
CA LEU A 178 -12.66 -6.61 2.81
C LEU A 178 -13.44 -5.33 2.54
N LYS A 179 -13.94 -5.15 1.32
CA LYS A 179 -14.80 -4.03 0.95
C LYS A 179 -16.03 -3.97 1.85
N ALA A 180 -16.74 -5.09 2.03
CA ALA A 180 -17.91 -5.15 2.90
C ALA A 180 -17.54 -4.92 4.37
N GLN A 181 -16.49 -5.58 4.87
CA GLN A 181 -16.06 -5.51 6.28
C GLN A 181 -15.57 -4.12 6.68
N LEU A 182 -14.85 -3.43 5.79
CA LEU A 182 -14.25 -2.12 6.05
C LEU A 182 -15.10 -0.96 5.52
N GLY A 183 -16.18 -1.25 4.80
CA GLY A 183 -17.05 -0.26 4.16
C GLY A 183 -16.34 0.54 3.07
N LEU A 184 -15.55 -0.13 2.22
CA LEU A 184 -14.86 0.51 1.10
C LEU A 184 -15.83 0.80 -0.06
N ASP A 185 -15.57 1.86 -0.82
CA ASP A 185 -16.46 2.30 -1.89
C ASP A 185 -16.27 1.46 -3.18
N PHE A 186 -15.02 1.19 -3.52
CA PHE A 186 -14.63 0.50 -4.75
C PHE A 186 -13.65 -0.64 -4.48
N ALA A 187 -13.75 -1.70 -5.29
CA ALA A 187 -12.79 -2.81 -5.30
C ALA A 187 -12.56 -3.29 -6.74
N CYS A 188 -11.35 -3.73 -7.05
CA CYS A 188 -10.98 -4.34 -8.32
C CYS A 188 -9.89 -5.40 -8.08
N ALA A 189 -10.11 -6.62 -8.55
CA ALA A 189 -9.17 -7.73 -8.40
C ALA A 189 -9.39 -8.82 -9.46
N ASN A 190 -8.49 -9.80 -9.50
CA ASN A 190 -8.61 -10.98 -10.35
C ASN A 190 -9.70 -11.92 -9.84
N THR A 191 -10.38 -12.65 -10.72
CA THR A 191 -11.39 -13.64 -10.29
C THR A 191 -10.87 -15.05 -10.52
N LEU A 192 -10.69 -15.81 -9.44
CA LEU A 192 -10.40 -17.25 -9.53
C LEU A 192 -11.61 -17.99 -10.09
N GLU A 193 -11.40 -18.84 -11.08
CA GLU A 193 -12.45 -19.71 -11.61
C GLU A 193 -12.69 -20.88 -10.65
N ILE A 194 -13.95 -21.06 -10.27
CA ILE A 194 -14.40 -22.13 -9.37
C ILE A 194 -15.49 -22.93 -10.08
N VAL A 195 -15.30 -24.25 -10.16
CA VAL A 195 -16.27 -25.20 -10.74
C VAL A 195 -16.44 -26.35 -9.76
N ASP A 196 -17.69 -26.71 -9.47
CA ASP A 196 -18.04 -27.78 -8.52
C ASP A 196 -17.36 -27.63 -7.16
N GLY A 197 -17.27 -26.39 -6.66
CA GLY A 197 -16.65 -26.06 -5.38
C GLY A 197 -15.12 -26.12 -5.37
N LYS A 198 -14.45 -26.28 -6.53
CA LYS A 198 -12.99 -26.41 -6.62
C LYS A 198 -12.38 -25.36 -7.54
N LEU A 199 -11.16 -24.94 -7.20
CA LEU A 199 -10.36 -24.05 -8.05
C LEU A 199 -9.96 -24.78 -9.33
N THR A 200 -10.18 -24.17 -10.50
CA THR A 200 -9.79 -24.80 -11.78
C THR A 200 -8.32 -24.57 -12.14
N GLY A 201 -7.65 -23.69 -11.38
CA GLY A 201 -6.29 -23.21 -11.66
C GLY A 201 -6.24 -22.10 -12.72
N LYS A 202 -7.35 -21.37 -12.93
CA LYS A 202 -7.43 -20.26 -13.89
C LYS A 202 -7.95 -18.98 -13.24
N VAL A 203 -7.54 -17.86 -13.82
CA VAL A 203 -8.14 -16.54 -13.58
C VAL A 203 -9.08 -16.22 -14.74
N THR A 204 -10.26 -15.68 -14.44
CA THR A 204 -11.26 -15.24 -15.42
C THR A 204 -11.18 -13.74 -15.65
N GLY A 205 -11.53 -13.32 -16.87
CA GLY A 205 -11.50 -11.91 -17.28
C GLY A 205 -10.08 -11.39 -17.54
N GLU A 206 -9.96 -10.07 -17.54
CA GLU A 206 -8.68 -9.38 -17.70
C GLU A 206 -7.88 -9.45 -16.39
N ILE A 207 -6.60 -9.78 -16.49
CA ILE A 207 -5.72 -9.83 -15.31
C ILE A 207 -5.42 -8.41 -14.83
N VAL A 208 -5.69 -8.15 -13.55
CA VAL A 208 -5.36 -6.91 -12.85
C VAL A 208 -3.85 -6.84 -12.60
N ASN A 209 -3.13 -6.37 -13.62
CA ASN A 209 -1.70 -6.06 -13.58
C ASN A 209 -1.47 -4.56 -13.33
N ALA A 210 -0.22 -4.10 -13.39
CA ALA A 210 0.16 -2.72 -13.10
C ALA A 210 -0.62 -1.68 -13.93
N SER A 211 -0.76 -1.91 -15.23
CA SER A 211 -1.47 -0.98 -16.12
C SER A 211 -2.98 -0.99 -15.86
N VAL A 212 -3.56 -2.15 -15.51
CA VAL A 212 -4.95 -2.23 -15.07
C VAL A 212 -5.14 -1.51 -13.73
N LYS A 213 -4.22 -1.64 -12.76
CA LYS A 213 -4.29 -0.89 -11.49
C LYS A 213 -4.32 0.62 -11.74
N ALA A 214 -3.40 1.12 -12.58
CA ALA A 214 -3.33 2.52 -12.98
C ALA A 214 -4.61 2.99 -13.69
N ARG A 215 -5.12 2.19 -14.63
CA ARG A 215 -6.38 2.47 -15.34
C ARG A 215 -7.57 2.53 -14.36
N THR A 216 -7.68 1.59 -13.43
CA THR A 216 -8.75 1.56 -12.42
C THR A 216 -8.73 2.83 -11.56
N VAL A 217 -7.55 3.33 -11.16
CA VAL A 217 -7.45 4.61 -10.44
C VAL A 217 -7.93 5.77 -11.31
N ARG A 218 -7.50 5.85 -12.57
CA ARG A 218 -7.95 6.90 -13.51
C ARG A 218 -9.47 6.90 -13.71
N GLU A 219 -10.05 5.72 -13.95
CA GLU A 219 -11.50 5.55 -14.13
C GLU A 219 -12.28 5.90 -12.86
N THR A 220 -11.77 5.53 -11.69
CA THR A 220 -12.39 5.88 -10.40
C THR A 220 -12.34 7.38 -10.15
N CYS A 221 -11.20 8.04 -10.41
CA CYS A 221 -11.08 9.49 -10.31
C CYS A 221 -12.06 10.19 -11.26
N ALA A 222 -12.17 9.73 -12.51
CA ALA A 222 -13.11 10.27 -13.49
C ALA A 222 -14.57 10.12 -13.02
N ARG A 223 -14.93 8.97 -12.45
CA ARG A 223 -16.26 8.72 -11.88
C ARG A 223 -16.57 9.64 -10.68
N LEU A 224 -15.56 9.99 -9.89
CA LEU A 224 -15.68 10.92 -8.76
C LEU A 224 -15.62 12.39 -9.18
N GLY A 225 -15.33 12.68 -10.46
CA GLY A 225 -15.18 14.06 -10.95
C GLY A 225 -13.94 14.77 -10.42
N ILE A 226 -12.88 14.03 -10.07
CA ILE A 226 -11.61 14.58 -9.58
C ILE A 226 -10.45 14.26 -10.54
N PRO A 227 -9.43 15.13 -10.65
CA PRO A 227 -8.18 14.76 -11.33
C PRO A 227 -7.38 13.76 -10.48
N THR A 228 -6.55 12.94 -11.11
CA THR A 228 -5.68 11.98 -10.39
C THR A 228 -4.64 12.67 -9.49
N SER A 229 -4.30 13.93 -9.75
CA SER A 229 -3.49 14.76 -8.84
C SER A 229 -4.15 15.01 -7.47
N ARG A 230 -5.44 14.70 -7.33
CA ARG A 230 -6.18 14.70 -6.05
C ARG A 230 -6.45 13.29 -5.52
N ALA A 231 -5.75 12.27 -6.03
CA ALA A 231 -5.77 10.92 -5.48
C ALA A 231 -4.48 10.63 -4.69
N ILE A 232 -4.59 9.67 -3.78
CA ILE A 232 -3.50 9.05 -3.03
C ILE A 232 -3.43 7.59 -3.45
N ALA A 233 -2.23 7.03 -3.65
CA ALA A 233 -2.03 5.60 -3.88
C ALA A 233 -1.05 5.02 -2.85
N LEU A 234 -1.40 3.87 -2.28
CA LEU A 234 -0.54 3.11 -1.35
C LEU A 234 -0.25 1.72 -1.95
N GLY A 235 1.02 1.32 -1.93
CA GLY A 235 1.47 0.01 -2.44
C GLY A 235 2.87 -0.35 -1.95
N ASP A 236 3.25 -1.61 -2.08
CA ASP A 236 4.54 -2.15 -1.66
C ASP A 236 5.36 -2.75 -2.83
N GLY A 237 4.67 -3.13 -3.90
CA GLY A 237 5.19 -3.94 -4.99
C GLY A 237 5.51 -3.16 -6.26
N SER A 238 6.35 -3.73 -7.12
CA SER A 238 6.67 -3.12 -8.42
C SER A 238 5.47 -3.07 -9.36
N ASN A 239 4.47 -3.92 -9.13
CA ASN A 239 3.17 -3.91 -9.81
C ASN A 239 2.31 -2.68 -9.44
N ASP A 240 2.68 -1.90 -8.42
CA ASP A 240 1.97 -0.66 -8.06
C ASP A 240 2.57 0.58 -8.71
N LEU A 241 3.78 0.49 -9.26
CA LEU A 241 4.54 1.64 -9.76
C LEU A 241 3.76 2.49 -10.78
N GLU A 242 3.06 1.85 -11.73
CA GLU A 242 2.26 2.57 -12.72
C GLU A 242 1.10 3.32 -12.06
N MET A 243 0.40 2.69 -11.11
CA MET A 243 -0.68 3.34 -10.35
C MET A 243 -0.14 4.50 -9.50
N MET A 244 1.00 4.30 -8.84
CA MET A 244 1.64 5.28 -7.98
C MET A 244 2.16 6.49 -8.77
N ALA A 245 2.53 6.32 -10.04
CA ALA A 245 2.98 7.40 -10.91
C ALA A 245 1.84 8.32 -11.39
N GLU A 246 0.59 7.85 -11.36
CA GLU A 246 -0.58 8.59 -11.86
C GLU A 246 -1.15 9.59 -10.85
N VAL A 247 -0.87 9.40 -9.56
CA VAL A 247 -1.55 10.10 -8.46
C VAL A 247 -0.75 11.28 -7.92
N GLY A 248 -1.44 12.21 -7.24
CA GLY A 248 -0.80 13.40 -6.65
C GLY A 248 -0.01 13.14 -5.36
N LEU A 249 -0.19 11.98 -4.74
CA LEU A 249 0.62 11.50 -3.62
C LEU A 249 0.70 9.98 -3.65
N SER A 250 1.91 9.44 -3.73
CA SER A 250 2.15 8.00 -3.65
C SER A 250 2.92 7.64 -2.38
N VAL A 251 2.48 6.58 -1.71
CA VAL A 251 3.07 6.08 -0.47
C VAL A 251 3.55 4.65 -0.68
N ALA A 252 4.86 4.46 -0.59
CA ALA A 252 5.47 3.15 -0.52
C ALA A 252 5.33 2.60 0.92
N PHE A 253 4.50 1.57 1.12
CA PHE A 253 4.32 0.97 2.44
C PHE A 253 5.18 -0.29 2.59
N ARG A 254 6.18 -0.25 3.47
CA ARG A 254 7.15 -1.35 3.71
C ARG A 254 7.71 -1.96 2.42
N ALA A 255 7.83 -1.11 1.41
CA ALA A 255 7.95 -1.51 0.03
C ALA A 255 9.36 -2.00 -0.33
N LYS A 256 9.52 -2.55 -1.53
CA LYS A 256 10.85 -2.86 -2.08
C LYS A 256 11.63 -1.57 -2.41
N PRO A 257 12.97 -1.59 -2.43
CA PRO A 257 13.78 -0.38 -2.69
C PRO A 257 13.40 0.37 -3.97
N VAL A 258 13.08 -0.35 -5.06
CA VAL A 258 12.65 0.26 -6.32
C VAL A 258 11.35 1.04 -6.19
N VAL A 259 10.42 0.59 -5.34
CA VAL A 259 9.14 1.25 -5.10
C VAL A 259 9.32 2.47 -4.20
N ARG A 260 10.12 2.34 -3.14
CA ARG A 260 10.46 3.47 -2.25
C ARG A 260 11.09 4.63 -3.03
N ALA A 261 11.99 4.32 -3.96
CA ALA A 261 12.68 5.32 -4.77
C ALA A 261 11.74 6.06 -5.75
N ALA A 262 10.65 5.42 -6.17
CA ALA A 262 9.67 5.99 -7.10
C ALA A 262 8.50 6.70 -6.40
N ALA A 263 8.25 6.38 -5.12
CA ALA A 263 7.14 6.93 -4.35
C ALA A 263 7.41 8.37 -3.88
N SER A 264 6.34 9.11 -3.60
CA SER A 264 6.44 10.46 -3.01
C SER A 264 6.91 10.39 -1.56
N VAL A 265 6.46 9.37 -0.82
CA VAL A 265 6.76 9.12 0.59
C VAL A 265 6.93 7.60 0.79
N ALA A 266 7.78 7.21 1.74
CA ALA A 266 7.92 5.81 2.16
C ALA A 266 7.63 5.67 3.67
N PHE A 267 6.79 4.70 4.03
CA PHE A 267 6.53 4.28 5.40
C PHE A 267 7.16 2.92 5.62
N ASN A 268 8.38 2.90 6.17
CA ASN A 268 9.13 1.68 6.43
C ASN A 268 8.89 1.13 7.84
N HIS A 269 8.52 2.01 8.77
CA HIS A 269 8.43 1.70 10.19
C HIS A 269 7.01 1.91 10.73
N VAL A 270 6.37 3.03 10.39
CA VAL A 270 5.02 3.36 10.88
C VAL A 270 3.92 2.54 10.21
N GLY A 271 2.72 2.59 10.78
CA GLY A 271 1.52 2.03 10.18
C GLY A 271 0.94 2.92 9.07
N LEU A 272 -0.10 2.42 8.39
CA LEU A 272 -0.84 3.14 7.35
C LEU A 272 -1.48 4.45 7.87
N ASP A 273 -1.77 4.52 9.17
CA ASP A 273 -2.25 5.72 9.85
C ASP A 273 -1.24 6.87 9.84
N GLY A 274 0.04 6.60 9.54
CA GLY A 274 1.04 7.63 9.28
C GLY A 274 0.66 8.57 8.13
N LEU A 275 -0.26 8.16 7.24
CA LEU A 275 -0.83 9.04 6.23
C LEU A 275 -1.54 10.25 6.84
N LEU A 276 -2.25 10.06 7.96
CA LEU A 276 -3.01 11.13 8.61
C LEU A 276 -2.07 12.18 9.21
N ARG A 277 -0.91 11.76 9.71
CA ARG A 277 0.08 12.65 10.35
C ARG A 277 0.83 13.52 9.35
N LEU A 278 0.74 13.23 8.05
CA LEU A 278 1.31 14.10 7.02
C LEU A 278 0.63 15.47 6.98
N PHE A 279 -0.64 15.57 7.40
CA PHE A 279 -1.52 16.71 7.21
C PHE A 279 -1.96 17.35 8.53
#